data_AF-A0A924LVS6-F1
#
_entry.id   AF-A0A924LVS6-F1
#
_cell.length_a   1.000
_cell.length_b   1.000
_cell.length_c   1.000
_cell.angle_alpha   90.00
_cell.angle_beta   90.00
_cell.angle_gamma   90.00
#
_symmetry.space_group_name_H-M   'P 1'
#
loop_
_entity.id
_entity.type
_entity.pdbx_description
1 polymer ?
#
loop_
_entity_poly.entity_id
_entity_poly.type
_entity_poly.pdbx_seq_one_letter_code
_entity_poly.pdbx_strand_id
1 'polypeptide(L)'
;MPVTPDPIDLTTLAKVRSFMQHDATVALDNDDEMQRLITRASATIMDYTGREFVSAATAGTARQFLYYSSPDHVMRTTPFDLRSVTAVTFDPESSSPTALVATDWRLLPIPSKYGVFNSLYFPRHSGNAAGRIVQVTGTWGWATVPHEVEQACIDTVDHWIKRNLPGGEAIPEERDRYGPVLFPTSARMTLRRYRLVPV
;
A
#
# COMPACT_ATOMS: atom_id res chain seq x y z
N MET A 1 -0.14 -28.16 6.94
CA MET A 1 1.23 -27.58 6.94
C MET A 1 1.11 -26.21 7.57
N PRO A 2 2.05 -25.80 8.43
CA PRO A 2 1.99 -24.50 9.10
C PRO A 2 1.98 -23.38 8.07
N VAL A 3 1.11 -22.40 8.25
CA VAL A 3 1.04 -21.22 7.38
C VAL A 3 2.22 -20.32 7.71
N THR A 4 3.07 -20.04 6.73
CA THR A 4 4.21 -19.13 6.89
C THR A 4 3.77 -17.67 6.74
N PRO A 5 4.39 -16.72 7.46
CA PRO A 5 4.17 -15.29 7.23
C PRO A 5 4.40 -14.92 5.76
N ASP A 6 3.49 -14.15 5.18
CA ASP A 6 3.57 -13.67 3.81
C ASP A 6 4.31 -12.32 3.80
N PRO A 7 5.17 -12.03 2.81
CA PRO A 7 5.76 -10.70 2.62
C PRO A 7 4.77 -9.53 2.63
N ILE A 8 3.47 -9.77 2.37
CA ILE A 8 2.43 -8.74 2.43
C ILE A 8 1.92 -8.43 3.85
N ASP A 9 2.28 -9.23 4.85
CA ASP A 9 1.76 -9.10 6.20
C ASP A 9 2.19 -7.78 6.87
N LEU A 10 1.21 -7.00 7.33
CA LEU A 10 1.43 -5.69 7.97
C LEU A 10 1.75 -5.79 9.47
N THR A 11 1.62 -6.99 10.05
CA THR A 11 1.90 -7.30 11.45
C THR A 11 2.38 -8.75 11.57
N THR A 12 2.68 -9.20 12.77
CA THR A 12 3.12 -10.57 13.04
C THR A 12 2.12 -11.31 13.92
N LEU A 13 2.08 -12.64 13.80
CA LEU A 13 1.28 -13.50 14.66
C LEU A 13 1.56 -13.25 16.16
N ALA A 14 2.83 -13.07 16.52
CA ALA A 14 3.24 -12.76 17.90
C ALA A 14 2.61 -11.45 18.42
N LYS A 15 2.55 -10.40 17.60
CA LYS A 15 1.91 -9.12 17.97
C LYS A 15 0.40 -9.27 18.15
N VAL A 16 -0.27 -10.02 17.27
CA VAL A 16 -1.71 -10.30 17.39
C VAL A 16 -2.00 -11.11 18.66
N ARG A 17 -1.22 -12.16 18.95
CA ARG A 17 -1.38 -12.94 20.19
C ARG A 17 -1.21 -12.09 21.44
N SER A 18 -0.15 -11.28 21.46
CA SER A 18 0.11 -10.38 22.58
C SER A 18 -1.05 -9.40 22.81
N PHE A 19 -1.67 -8.90 21.74
CA PHE A 19 -2.82 -8.01 21.83
C PHE A 19 -4.07 -8.73 22.39
N MET A 20 -4.29 -9.97 21.97
CA MET A 20 -5.38 -10.82 22.46
C MET A 20 -5.13 -11.41 23.85
N GLN A 21 -4.04 -11.01 24.53
CA GLN A 21 -3.62 -11.54 25.83
C GLN A 21 -3.35 -13.05 25.83
N HIS A 22 -3.00 -13.61 24.68
CA HIS A 22 -2.47 -14.96 24.58
C HIS A 22 -0.95 -14.93 24.75
N ASP A 23 -0.40 -16.01 25.33
CA ASP A 23 1.06 -16.17 25.40
C ASP A 23 1.64 -16.23 23.99
N ALA A 24 2.52 -15.28 23.66
CA ALA A 24 3.13 -15.18 22.33
C ALA A 24 4.09 -16.34 22.02
N THR A 25 4.51 -17.10 23.03
CA THR A 25 5.50 -18.18 22.91
C THR A 25 4.90 -19.58 22.82
N VAL A 26 3.62 -19.74 23.19
CA VAL A 26 2.92 -21.01 23.16
C VAL A 26 2.12 -21.13 21.87
N ALA A 27 2.33 -22.21 21.11
CA ALA A 27 1.54 -22.50 19.92
C ALA A 27 0.09 -22.81 20.30
N LEU A 28 -0.85 -22.23 19.55
CA LEU A 28 -2.28 -22.43 19.71
C LEU A 28 -2.83 -23.18 18.50
N ASP A 29 -3.88 -23.99 18.70
CA ASP A 29 -4.52 -24.75 17.62
C ASP A 29 -5.10 -23.87 16.50
N ASN A 30 -5.33 -22.58 16.77
CA ASN A 30 -5.86 -21.59 15.82
C ASN A 30 -4.78 -20.70 15.18
N ASP A 31 -3.50 -20.99 15.36
CA ASP A 31 -2.40 -20.18 14.82
C ASP A 31 -2.41 -20.04 13.30
N ASP A 32 -2.64 -21.15 12.60
CA ASP A 32 -2.73 -21.15 11.14
C ASP A 32 -3.90 -20.28 10.65
N GLU A 33 -4.99 -20.24 11.41
CA GLU A 33 -6.14 -19.40 11.07
C GLU A 33 -5.85 -17.92 11.35
N MET A 34 -5.26 -17.60 12.50
CA MET A 34 -4.84 -16.23 12.81
C MET A 34 -3.85 -15.70 11.76
N GLN A 35 -2.90 -16.53 11.31
CA GLN A 35 -1.97 -16.17 10.26
C GLN A 35 -2.69 -15.90 8.93
N ARG A 36 -3.67 -16.74 8.55
CA ARG A 36 -4.52 -16.48 7.35
C ARG A 36 -5.29 -15.16 7.47
N LEU A 37 -5.84 -14.85 8.65
CA LEU A 37 -6.55 -13.61 8.89
C LEU A 37 -5.64 -12.38 8.83
N ILE A 38 -4.39 -12.48 9.31
CA ILE A 38 -3.39 -11.41 9.19
C ILE A 38 -3.11 -11.10 7.71
N THR A 39 -2.83 -12.11 6.90
CA THR A 39 -2.56 -11.95 5.47
C THR A 39 -3.77 -11.33 4.75
N ARG A 40 -4.97 -11.80 5.07
CA ARG A 40 -6.21 -11.26 4.50
C ARG A 40 -6.51 -9.83 4.96
N ALA A 41 -6.32 -9.51 6.23
CA ALA A 41 -6.50 -8.16 6.77
C ALA A 41 -5.50 -7.19 6.12
N SER A 42 -4.25 -7.62 5.96
CA SER A 42 -3.19 -6.87 5.29
C SER A 42 -3.56 -6.51 3.85
N ALA A 43 -3.97 -7.51 3.06
CA ALA A 43 -4.45 -7.29 1.69
C ALA A 43 -5.66 -6.34 1.64
N THR A 44 -6.63 -6.52 2.54
CA THR A 44 -7.84 -5.68 2.60
C THR A 44 -7.51 -4.23 2.94
N ILE A 45 -6.56 -3.99 3.86
CA ILE A 45 -6.07 -2.64 4.21
C ILE A 45 -5.38 -1.99 3.02
N MET A 46 -4.54 -2.72 2.30
CA MET A 46 -3.84 -2.21 1.12
C MET A 46 -4.82 -1.85 -0.01
N ASP A 47 -5.84 -2.67 -0.24
CA ASP A 47 -6.93 -2.37 -1.18
C ASP A 47 -7.73 -1.13 -0.76
N TYR A 48 -8.14 -1.07 0.50
CA TYR A 48 -8.90 0.07 1.04
C TYR A 48 -8.16 1.41 0.93
N THR A 49 -6.84 1.38 1.16
CA THR A 49 -6.01 2.59 1.10
C THR A 49 -5.50 2.91 -0.30
N GLY A 50 -5.48 1.92 -1.19
CA GLY A 50 -4.84 1.98 -2.50
C GLY A 50 -3.32 2.07 -2.42
N ARG A 51 -2.69 1.51 -1.38
CA ARG A 51 -1.26 1.65 -1.10
C ARG A 51 -0.63 0.32 -0.74
N GLU A 52 0.63 0.15 -1.10
CA GLU A 52 1.48 -0.93 -0.60
C GLU A 52 2.33 -0.42 0.57
N PHE A 53 2.00 -0.85 1.80
CA PHE A 53 2.74 -0.47 3.01
C PHE A 53 3.98 -1.33 3.28
N VAL A 54 4.15 -2.39 2.49
CA VAL A 54 5.28 -3.31 2.61
C VAL A 54 6.59 -2.53 2.42
N SER A 55 7.58 -2.84 3.24
CA SER A 55 8.91 -2.27 3.08
C SER A 55 9.53 -2.80 1.80
N ALA A 56 9.84 -1.95 0.82
CA ALA A 56 10.46 -2.48 -0.39
C ALA A 56 11.90 -2.92 -0.09
N ALA A 57 12.17 -4.14 -0.55
CA ALA A 57 13.50 -4.68 -0.73
C ALA A 57 14.22 -3.92 -1.86
N THR A 58 15.47 -3.56 -1.59
CA THR A 58 16.50 -3.17 -2.56
C THR A 58 16.32 -1.81 -3.26
N ALA A 59 17.25 -0.89 -2.95
CA ALA A 59 17.41 0.38 -3.66
C ALA A 59 17.71 0.16 -5.16
N GLY A 60 17.24 1.07 -6.02
CA GLY A 60 17.55 1.05 -7.45
C GLY A 60 16.64 0.16 -8.30
N THR A 61 15.48 -0.24 -7.79
CA THR A 61 14.50 -1.02 -8.54
C THR A 61 13.78 -0.13 -9.56
N ALA A 62 13.71 -0.59 -10.82
CA ALA A 62 13.01 0.09 -11.91
C ALA A 62 11.56 -0.42 -12.02
N ARG A 63 10.60 0.50 -12.15
CA ARG A 63 9.19 0.19 -12.43
C ARG A 63 8.70 1.03 -13.60
N GLN A 64 7.82 0.46 -14.41
CA GLN A 64 7.24 1.13 -15.58
C GLN A 64 5.80 1.55 -15.30
N PHE A 65 5.45 2.75 -15.76
CA PHE A 65 4.14 3.36 -15.61
C PHE A 65 3.68 3.93 -16.94
N LEU A 66 2.37 3.99 -17.13
CA LEU A 66 1.79 4.63 -18.30
C LEU A 66 1.43 6.08 -17.95
N TYR A 67 2.00 7.02 -18.71
CA TYR A 67 1.78 8.45 -18.54
C TYR A 67 0.99 9.02 -19.71
N TYR A 68 -0.25 9.41 -19.43
CA TYR A 68 -1.13 10.06 -20.39
C TYR A 68 -1.02 11.58 -20.32
N SER A 69 -1.44 12.25 -21.39
CA SER A 69 -1.66 13.69 -21.36
C SER A 69 -2.68 14.03 -20.26
N SER A 70 -2.22 14.70 -19.22
CA SER A 70 -3.06 15.20 -18.12
C SER A 70 -2.86 16.70 -17.98
N PRO A 71 -3.93 17.50 -17.73
CA PRO A 71 -3.82 18.95 -17.52
C PRO A 71 -2.91 19.32 -16.35
N ASP A 72 -2.79 18.45 -15.35
CA ASP A 72 -1.93 18.66 -14.18
C ASP A 72 -0.48 18.21 -14.40
N HIS A 73 -0.18 17.57 -15.54
CA HIS A 73 1.10 16.92 -15.82
C HIS A 73 1.59 15.98 -14.72
N VAL A 74 0.68 15.35 -13.98
CA VAL A 74 1.01 14.41 -12.90
C VAL A 74 0.82 12.97 -13.35
N MET A 75 1.83 12.15 -13.10
CA MET A 75 1.74 10.69 -13.19
C MET A 75 1.67 10.10 -11.79
N ARG A 76 0.62 9.31 -11.52
CA ARG A 76 0.48 8.57 -10.26
C ARG A 76 1.29 7.28 -10.32
N THR A 77 1.91 6.89 -9.21
CA THR A 77 2.66 5.63 -9.09
C THR A 77 1.92 4.54 -8.31
N THR A 78 0.66 4.81 -7.96
CA THR A 78 -0.25 3.88 -7.27
C THR A 78 -0.25 2.48 -7.90
N PRO A 79 -0.21 1.40 -7.10
CA PRO A 79 -0.21 1.35 -5.63
C PRO A 79 1.15 1.59 -4.97
N PHE A 80 2.20 1.78 -5.76
CA PHE A 80 3.56 1.88 -5.27
C PHE A 80 3.87 3.28 -4.74
N ASP A 81 4.32 3.33 -3.50
CA ASP A 81 4.88 4.52 -2.88
C ASP A 81 6.39 4.59 -3.17
N LEU A 82 6.89 5.78 -3.48
CA LEU A 82 8.29 6.10 -3.75
C LEU A 82 8.92 6.73 -2.51
N ARG A 83 10.14 6.35 -2.17
CA ARG A 83 10.94 7.03 -1.15
C ARG A 83 11.96 7.98 -1.75
N SER A 84 12.59 7.55 -2.85
CA SER A 84 13.59 8.34 -3.57
C SER A 84 13.61 7.90 -5.03
N VAL A 85 13.90 8.84 -5.95
CA VAL A 85 14.09 8.56 -7.37
C VAL A 85 15.53 8.86 -7.75
N THR A 86 16.15 7.94 -8.48
CA THR A 86 17.52 8.08 -9.01
C THR A 86 17.53 8.35 -10.50
N ALA A 87 16.55 7.82 -11.25
CA ALA A 87 16.42 8.06 -12.68
C ALA A 87 14.96 7.98 -13.13
N VAL A 88 14.62 8.78 -14.15
CA VAL A 88 13.35 8.71 -14.86
C VAL A 88 13.66 8.72 -16.35
N THR A 89 13.08 7.76 -17.09
CA THR A 89 13.28 7.61 -18.53
C THR A 89 11.94 7.46 -19.22
N PHE A 90 11.68 8.27 -20.25
CA PHE A 90 10.54 8.07 -21.15
C PHE A 90 10.88 7.14 -22.30
N ASP A 91 9.89 6.32 -22.64
CA ASP A 91 9.88 5.32 -23.70
C ASP A 91 11.16 4.46 -23.66
N PRO A 92 11.46 3.80 -22.51
CA PRO A 92 12.67 3.00 -22.32
C PRO A 92 12.81 1.86 -23.34
N GLU A 93 11.69 1.39 -23.90
CA GLU A 93 11.60 0.36 -24.93
C GLU A 93 11.87 0.87 -26.35
N SER A 94 11.89 2.20 -26.56
CA SER A 94 12.14 2.79 -27.87
C SER A 94 13.62 2.69 -28.26
N SER A 95 13.92 2.84 -29.55
CA SER A 95 15.30 2.94 -30.05
C SER A 95 16.01 4.24 -29.65
N SER A 96 15.29 5.19 -29.03
CA SER A 96 15.81 6.48 -28.61
C SER A 96 15.16 6.92 -27.29
N PRO A 97 15.46 6.22 -26.18
CA PRO A 97 14.88 6.51 -24.88
C PRO A 97 15.28 7.91 -24.40
N THR A 98 14.35 8.62 -23.77
CA THR A 98 14.60 9.98 -23.28
C THR A 98 14.85 9.96 -21.78
N ALA A 99 16.12 10.06 -21.37
CA ALA A 99 16.47 10.22 -19.96
C ALA A 99 16.16 11.66 -19.49
N LEU A 100 15.39 11.78 -18.41
CA LEU A 100 15.02 13.07 -17.82
C LEU A 100 16.03 13.53 -16.77
N VAL A 101 16.36 14.82 -16.76
CA VAL A 101 17.19 15.40 -15.71
C VAL A 101 16.33 15.82 -14.51
N ALA A 102 16.96 16.08 -13.36
CA ALA A 102 16.25 16.40 -12.11
C ALA A 102 15.35 17.65 -12.19
N THR A 103 15.54 18.54 -13.17
CA THR A 103 14.68 19.71 -13.40
C THR A 103 13.42 19.40 -14.18
N ASP A 104 13.34 18.23 -14.82
CA ASP A 104 12.23 17.83 -15.68
C ASP A 104 11.10 17.14 -14.92
N TRP A 105 11.34 16.80 -13.65
CA TRP A 105 10.36 16.16 -12.79
C TRP A 105 10.45 16.65 -11.35
N ARG A 106 9.34 16.50 -10.61
CA ARG A 106 9.26 16.74 -9.17
C ARG A 106 8.45 15.64 -8.51
N LEU A 107 8.83 15.25 -7.30
CA LEU A 107 8.06 14.30 -6.51
C LEU A 107 6.94 15.01 -5.76
N LEU A 108 5.78 14.37 -5.72
CA LEU A 108 4.60 14.84 -4.99
C LEU A 108 4.14 13.77 -3.97
N PRO A 109 3.60 14.17 -2.81
CA PRO A 109 3.31 15.54 -2.39
C PRO A 109 4.57 16.30 -1.92
N ILE A 110 4.48 17.64 -1.91
CA ILE A 110 5.50 18.55 -1.33
C ILE A 110 4.85 19.30 -0.15
N PRO A 111 5.39 19.20 1.08
CA PRO A 111 6.43 18.26 1.50
C PRO A 111 5.95 16.81 1.43
N SER A 112 6.89 15.85 1.43
CA SER A 112 6.56 14.42 1.43
C SER A 112 5.67 14.09 2.62
N LYS A 113 4.55 13.41 2.38
CA LYS A 113 3.68 12.92 3.46
C LYS A 113 4.22 11.57 3.91
N TYR A 114 4.61 11.45 5.17
CA TYR A 114 5.19 10.22 5.75
C TYR A 114 6.51 9.74 5.12
N GLY A 115 7.27 10.63 4.47
CA GLY A 115 8.54 10.28 3.83
C GLY A 115 8.40 9.47 2.55
N VAL A 116 7.18 9.40 1.99
CA VAL A 116 6.90 8.77 0.71
C VAL A 116 6.21 9.73 -0.25
N PHE A 117 6.34 9.43 -1.54
CA PHE A 117 5.77 10.13 -2.67
C PHE A 117 4.93 9.15 -3.47
N ASN A 118 3.82 9.62 -4.03
CA ASN A 118 2.88 8.75 -4.77
C ASN A 118 2.65 9.22 -6.21
N SER A 119 3.38 10.26 -6.62
CA SER A 119 3.21 10.92 -7.90
C SER A 119 4.49 11.61 -8.34
N LEU A 120 4.70 11.67 -9.66
CA LEU A 120 5.68 12.53 -10.31
C LEU A 120 4.96 13.62 -11.10
N TYR A 121 5.39 14.85 -10.95
CA TYR A 121 4.96 15.99 -11.75
C TYR A 121 6.01 16.30 -12.82
N PHE A 122 5.60 16.52 -14.06
CA PHE A 122 6.48 16.81 -15.20
C PHE A 122 6.22 18.22 -15.75
N PRO A 123 6.89 19.28 -15.24
CA PRO A 123 6.56 20.66 -15.59
C PRO A 123 6.72 21.01 -17.07
N ARG A 124 7.61 20.31 -17.78
CA ARG A 124 8.00 20.59 -19.17
C ARG A 124 7.57 19.50 -20.15
N HIS A 125 6.92 18.45 -19.65
CA HIS A 125 6.50 17.35 -20.47
C HIS A 125 5.02 17.10 -20.22
N SER A 126 4.20 17.27 -21.25
CA SER A 126 2.88 16.66 -21.26
C SER A 126 3.02 15.21 -21.72
N GLY A 127 2.18 14.34 -21.19
CA GLY A 127 1.91 13.08 -21.87
C GLY A 127 1.30 13.36 -23.25
N ASN A 128 1.15 12.32 -24.06
CA ASN A 128 0.39 12.38 -25.31
C ASN A 128 -0.93 11.61 -25.14
N ALA A 129 -1.84 11.74 -26.10
CA ALA A 129 -3.11 11.01 -26.09
C ALA A 129 -2.91 9.48 -26.17
N ALA A 130 -1.80 9.03 -26.78
CA ALA A 130 -1.46 7.62 -26.92
C ALA A 130 -0.90 6.98 -25.63
N GLY A 131 -0.53 7.78 -24.63
CA GLY A 131 0.27 7.34 -23.49
C GLY A 131 1.75 7.20 -23.84
N ARG A 132 2.62 7.47 -22.86
CA ARG A 132 4.07 7.19 -22.91
C ARG A 132 4.44 6.25 -21.80
N ILE A 133 5.40 5.36 -22.06
CA ILE A 133 5.92 4.49 -21.00
C ILE A 133 6.98 5.26 -20.23
N VAL A 134 6.86 5.30 -18.91
CA VAL A 134 7.79 5.99 -18.02
C VAL A 134 8.41 4.96 -17.10
N GLN A 135 9.72 4.77 -17.21
CA GLN A 135 10.47 3.99 -16.25
C GLN A 135 10.98 4.90 -15.14
N VAL A 136 10.62 4.58 -13.91
CA VAL A 136 11.10 5.24 -12.70
C VAL A 136 12.00 4.25 -11.96
N THR A 137 13.26 4.63 -11.76
CA THR A 137 14.23 3.88 -10.98
C THR A 137 14.43 4.57 -9.64
N GLY A 138 14.32 3.81 -8.56
CA GLY A 138 14.41 4.39 -7.22
C GLY A 138 14.27 3.38 -6.09
N THR A 139 14.03 3.92 -4.91
CA THR A 139 13.69 3.14 -3.72
C THR A 139 12.18 3.23 -3.53
N TRP A 140 11.52 2.08 -3.56
CA TRP A 140 10.06 1.97 -3.42
C TRP A 140 9.68 1.65 -1.97
N GLY A 141 8.39 1.69 -1.68
CA GLY A 141 7.80 1.26 -0.42
C GLY A 141 8.20 2.08 0.80
N TRP A 142 7.63 1.68 1.93
CA TRP A 142 7.77 2.38 3.20
C TRP A 142 9.04 1.95 3.93
N ALA A 143 9.64 2.85 4.72
CA ALA A 143 10.84 2.50 5.50
C ALA A 143 10.54 1.40 6.50
N THR A 144 9.38 1.52 7.14
CA THR A 144 8.75 0.54 8.01
C THR A 144 7.24 0.70 7.84
N VAL A 145 6.47 -0.36 8.10
CA VAL A 145 5.02 -0.24 8.22
C VAL A 145 4.70 0.79 9.31
N PRO A 146 3.85 1.81 9.05
CA PRO A 146 3.48 2.76 10.09
C PRO A 146 2.78 2.06 11.26
N HIS A 147 3.16 2.40 12.50
CA HIS A 147 2.60 1.77 13.70
C HIS A 147 1.07 1.79 13.74
N GLU A 148 0.47 2.86 13.23
CA GLU A 148 -0.98 3.01 13.23
C GLU A 148 -1.67 2.14 12.16
N VAL A 149 -0.97 1.81 11.07
CA VAL A 149 -1.43 0.84 10.06
C VAL A 149 -1.31 -0.58 10.62
N GLU A 150 -0.20 -0.88 11.31
CA GLU A 150 0.00 -2.15 12.00
C GLU A 150 -1.08 -2.37 13.07
N GLN A 151 -1.36 -1.37 13.91
CA GLN A 151 -2.42 -1.45 14.91
C GLN A 151 -3.79 -1.63 14.27
N ALA A 152 -4.08 -0.95 13.16
CA ALA A 152 -5.33 -1.14 12.42
C ALA A 152 -5.47 -2.58 11.88
N CYS A 153 -4.37 -3.22 11.48
CA CYS A 153 -4.35 -4.63 11.09
C CYS A 153 -4.68 -5.54 12.28
N ILE A 154 -4.03 -5.33 13.43
CA ILE A 154 -4.28 -6.09 14.66
C ILE A 154 -5.75 -5.96 15.09
N ASP A 155 -6.29 -4.73 15.16
CA ASP A 155 -7.69 -4.47 15.52
C ASP A 155 -8.66 -5.18 14.56
N THR A 156 -8.33 -5.22 13.26
CA THR A 156 -9.16 -5.88 12.24
C THR A 156 -9.16 -7.39 12.43
N VAL A 157 -8.01 -8.00 12.71
CA VAL A 157 -7.89 -9.43 12.96
C VAL A 157 -8.67 -9.83 14.23
N ASP A 158 -8.47 -9.10 15.33
CA ASP A 158 -9.22 -9.32 16.59
C ASP A 158 -10.74 -9.22 16.37
N HIS A 159 -11.17 -8.21 15.60
CA HIS A 159 -12.58 -8.03 15.25
C HIS A 159 -13.15 -9.22 14.46
N TRP A 160 -12.41 -9.73 13.47
CA TRP A 160 -12.83 -10.86 12.66
C TRP A 160 -12.92 -12.15 13.48
N ILE A 161 -11.95 -12.39 14.37
CA ILE A 161 -11.97 -13.55 15.26
C ILE A 161 -13.17 -13.50 16.20
N LYS A 162 -13.40 -12.37 16.88
CA LYS A 162 -14.50 -12.20 17.84
C LYS A 162 -15.88 -12.36 17.22
N ARG A 163 -16.02 -12.00 15.93
CA ARG A 163 -17.28 -12.12 15.18
C ARG A 163 -17.38 -13.43 14.38
N ASN A 164 -16.39 -14.32 14.45
CA ASN A 164 -16.29 -15.54 13.65
C ASN A 164 -16.50 -15.26 12.15
N LEU A 165 -15.94 -14.15 11.67
CA LEU A 165 -16.02 -13.78 10.25
C LEU A 165 -14.94 -14.56 9.51
N PRO A 166 -15.24 -15.13 8.33
CA PRO A 166 -14.24 -15.83 7.51
C PRO A 166 -13.14 -14.89 6.94
N GLY A 167 -13.09 -13.63 7.40
CA GLY A 167 -12.36 -12.51 6.83
C GLY A 167 -13.02 -12.05 5.52
N GLY A 168 -12.90 -10.77 5.18
CA GLY A 168 -13.17 -10.23 3.83
C GLY A 168 -14.55 -10.43 3.18
N GLU A 169 -15.56 -11.01 3.83
CA GLU A 169 -16.93 -11.03 3.32
C GLU A 169 -17.76 -9.91 3.96
N ALA A 170 -18.48 -9.18 3.12
CA ALA A 170 -19.41 -8.15 3.56
C ALA A 170 -20.59 -8.81 4.29
N ILE A 171 -20.75 -8.54 5.59
CA ILE A 171 -21.94 -8.97 6.33
C ILE A 171 -23.17 -8.30 5.69
N PRO A 172 -24.17 -9.06 5.18
CA PRO A 172 -25.31 -8.48 4.46
C PRO A 172 -26.11 -7.47 5.28
N GLU A 173 -26.23 -7.69 6.58
CA GLU A 173 -27.12 -6.96 7.49
C GLU A 173 -26.58 -5.58 7.92
N GLU A 174 -25.28 -5.33 7.75
CA GLU A 174 -24.63 -4.07 8.15
C GLU A 174 -24.32 -3.17 6.91
N ARG A 175 -24.72 -3.62 5.70
CA ARG A 175 -24.59 -2.91 4.41
C ARG A 175 -25.36 -1.59 4.38
N ASP A 176 -26.47 -1.49 5.09
CA ASP A 176 -27.42 -0.38 4.99
C ASP A 176 -27.02 0.90 5.72
N ARG A 177 -25.99 0.86 6.59
CA ARG A 177 -25.59 2.04 7.38
C ARG A 177 -24.11 2.46 7.24
N TYR A 178 -23.19 1.53 6.95
CA TYR A 178 -21.74 1.83 6.98
C TYR A 178 -20.92 1.25 5.81
N GLY A 179 -21.55 0.59 4.83
CA GLY A 179 -20.87 -0.17 3.77
C GLY A 179 -20.41 -1.54 4.26
N PRO A 180 -19.76 -2.37 3.42
CA PRO A 180 -19.26 -3.68 3.84
C PRO A 180 -18.32 -3.52 5.04
N VAL A 181 -18.69 -4.10 6.19
CA VAL A 181 -17.97 -3.96 7.47
C VAL A 181 -16.73 -4.85 7.44
N LEU A 182 -15.76 -4.44 6.64
CA LEU A 182 -14.46 -5.09 6.55
C LEU A 182 -13.57 -4.69 7.73
N PHE A 183 -13.83 -3.55 8.36
CA PHE A 183 -12.96 -2.98 9.40
C PHE A 183 -13.77 -2.49 10.60
N PRO A 184 -13.21 -2.58 11.82
CA PRO A 184 -13.75 -1.85 12.97
C PRO A 184 -13.67 -0.33 12.72
N THR A 185 -14.56 0.43 13.35
CA THR A 185 -14.65 1.90 13.14
C THR A 185 -13.34 2.62 13.48
N SER A 186 -12.62 2.16 14.51
CA SER A 186 -11.29 2.68 14.89
C SER A 186 -10.29 2.56 13.74
N ALA A 187 -10.10 1.33 13.23
CA ALA A 187 -9.22 1.05 12.10
C ALA A 187 -9.62 1.88 10.87
N ARG A 188 -10.91 1.97 10.56
CA ARG A 188 -11.39 2.76 9.42
C ARG A 188 -11.04 4.24 9.52
N MET A 189 -11.21 4.86 10.70
CA MET A 189 -10.85 6.26 10.91
C MET A 189 -9.34 6.48 10.79
N THR A 190 -8.55 5.57 11.36
CA THR A 190 -7.09 5.57 11.28
C THR A 190 -6.59 5.41 9.84
N LEU A 191 -7.21 4.54 9.04
CA LEU A 191 -6.80 4.25 7.66
C LEU A 191 -7.24 5.35 6.67
N ARG A 192 -8.32 6.09 6.97
CA ARG A 192 -8.86 7.15 6.09
C ARG A 192 -7.82 8.19 5.68
N ARG A 193 -6.87 8.54 6.55
CA ARG A 193 -5.81 9.53 6.25
C ARG A 193 -4.69 9.02 5.33
N TYR A 194 -4.60 7.70 5.15
CA TYR A 194 -3.69 7.07 4.20
C TYR A 194 -4.36 6.81 2.86
N ARG A 195 -5.69 6.83 2.80
CA ARG A 195 -6.42 6.63 1.54
C ARG A 195 -5.96 7.63 0.49
N LEU A 196 -5.60 7.11 -0.69
CA LEU A 196 -5.41 7.93 -1.86
C LEU A 196 -6.77 8.49 -2.29
N VAL A 197 -6.91 9.81 -2.27
CA VAL A 197 -8.10 10.46 -2.83
C VAL A 197 -7.95 10.40 -4.35
N PRO A 198 -8.85 9.73 -5.09
CA PRO A 198 -8.90 9.91 -6.53
C PRO A 198 -9.29 11.37 -6.78
N VAL A 199 -8.34 12.15 -7.32
CA VAL A 199 -8.65 13.43 -7.99
C VAL A 199 -9.28 13.12 -9.34
#